data_AF-A0A936FB08-F1
#
_entry.id   AF-A0A936FB08-F1
#
_cell.length_a   1.000
_cell.length_b   1.000
_cell.length_c   1.000
_cell.angle_alpha   90.00
_cell.angle_beta   90.00
_cell.angle_gamma   90.00
#
_symmetry.space_group_name_H-M   'P 1'
#
loop_
_entity.id
_entity.type
_entity.pdbx_description
1 polymer ?
#
loop_
_entity_poly.entity_id
_entity_poly.type
_entity_poly.pdbx_seq_one_letter_code
_entity_poly.pdbx_strand_id
1 'polypeptide(L)'
;MLDPETQAYLAESKAKALKSFPLSRVTEDFHDQMLEVLPPAYRKGAPGFFIIEAATDDVHAQFVAYRGKFYGGYVELSKPETYLTRDAIEAFETANPEAPILTWYPEDRA
;
A
#
# COMPACT_ATOMS: atom_id res chain seq x y z
N MET A 1 -20.62 -20.66 -1.57
CA MET A 1 -19.44 -20.80 -0.70
C MET A 1 -18.36 -21.44 -1.55
N LEU A 2 -17.18 -20.81 -1.65
CA LEU A 2 -16.05 -21.38 -2.41
C LEU A 2 -15.60 -22.67 -1.73
N ASP A 3 -15.09 -23.63 -2.50
CA ASP A 3 -14.48 -24.84 -1.93
C ASP A 3 -13.19 -24.49 -1.16
N PRO A 4 -12.72 -25.37 -0.26
CA PRO A 4 -11.55 -25.10 0.56
C PRO A 4 -10.26 -24.85 -0.22
N GLU A 5 -10.08 -25.48 -1.39
CA GLU A 5 -8.87 -25.29 -2.21
C GLU A 5 -8.86 -23.89 -2.83
N THR A 6 -10.00 -23.45 -3.36
CA THR A 6 -10.16 -22.09 -3.88
C THR A 6 -9.96 -21.05 -2.77
N GLN A 7 -10.48 -21.29 -1.56
CA GLN A 7 -10.26 -20.40 -0.41
C GLN A 7 -8.77 -20.31 -0.04
N ALA A 8 -8.06 -21.45 0.00
CA ALA A 8 -6.63 -21.50 0.29
C ALA A 8 -5.81 -20.75 -0.77
N TYR A 9 -6.13 -20.93 -2.05
CA TYR A 9 -5.49 -20.23 -3.15
C TYR A 9 -5.67 -18.71 -3.05
N LEU A 10 -6.89 -18.23 -2.79
CA LEU A 10 -7.16 -16.80 -2.63
C LEU A 10 -6.42 -16.21 -1.42
N ALA A 11 -6.36 -16.94 -0.30
CA ALA A 11 -5.60 -16.51 0.87
C ALA A 11 -4.09 -16.41 0.58
N GLU A 12 -3.53 -17.37 -0.16
CA GLU A 12 -2.13 -17.34 -0.58
C GLU A 12 -1.84 -16.19 -1.55
N SER A 13 -2.69 -16.02 -2.57
CA SER A 13 -2.60 -14.91 -3.54
C SER A 13 -2.63 -13.56 -2.83
N LYS A 14 -3.54 -13.40 -1.87
CA LYS A 14 -3.64 -12.20 -1.02
C LYS A 14 -2.38 -11.96 -0.21
N ALA A 15 -1.88 -12.98 0.49
CA ALA A 15 -0.66 -12.88 1.28
C ALA A 15 0.58 -12.55 0.42
N LYS A 16 0.63 -13.08 -0.81
CA LYS A 16 1.69 -12.78 -1.77
C LYS A 16 1.60 -11.32 -2.26
N ALA A 17 0.40 -10.84 -2.56
CA ALA A 17 0.20 -9.46 -2.98
C ALA A 17 0.63 -8.48 -1.88
N LEU A 18 0.16 -8.65 -0.64
CA LEU A 18 0.54 -7.79 0.49
C LEU A 18 2.07 -7.71 0.70
N LYS A 19 2.78 -8.83 0.49
CA LYS A 19 4.24 -8.88 0.60
C LYS A 19 4.98 -8.20 -0.56
N SER A 20 4.33 -8.04 -1.71
CA SER A 20 4.98 -7.47 -2.91
C SER A 20 5.15 -5.95 -2.85
N PHE A 21 4.34 -5.27 -2.05
CA PHE A 21 4.47 -3.84 -1.80
C PHE A 21 4.14 -3.56 -0.32
N PRO A 22 5.07 -3.86 0.61
CA PRO A 22 4.88 -3.52 2.02
C PRO A 22 4.92 -2.01 2.21
N LEU A 23 4.58 -1.54 3.43
CA LEU A 23 4.82 -0.15 3.82
C LEU A 23 6.25 0.28 3.46
N SER A 24 6.36 1.22 2.53
CA SER A 24 7.59 1.69 1.92
C SER A 24 7.59 3.21 1.82
N ARG A 25 8.78 3.82 1.79
CA ARG A 25 8.94 5.22 1.37
C ARG A 25 8.72 5.29 -0.13
N VAL A 26 8.02 6.31 -0.60
CA VAL A 26 7.85 6.62 -2.02
C VAL A 26 8.23 8.08 -2.26
N THR A 27 8.57 8.42 -3.50
CA THR A 27 8.74 9.83 -3.87
C THR A 27 7.40 10.58 -3.85
N GLU A 28 7.47 11.91 -3.70
CA GLU A 28 6.30 12.79 -3.84
C GLU A 28 5.64 12.60 -5.22
N ASP A 29 6.44 12.61 -6.29
CA ASP A 29 5.95 12.37 -7.65
C ASP A 29 5.19 11.04 -7.79
N PHE A 30 5.67 9.95 -7.18
CA PHE A 30 4.95 8.68 -7.20
C PHE A 30 3.62 8.84 -6.45
N HIS A 31 3.64 9.33 -5.21
CA HIS A 31 2.42 9.55 -4.43
C HIS A 31 1.37 10.38 -5.19
N ASP A 32 1.79 11.49 -5.81
CA ASP A 32 0.88 12.42 -6.47
C ASP A 32 0.37 11.88 -7.81
N GLN A 33 1.22 11.19 -8.58
CA GLN A 33 0.78 10.52 -9.81
C GLN A 33 -0.34 9.51 -9.54
N MET A 34 -0.39 8.89 -8.36
CA MET A 34 -1.45 7.93 -8.04
C MET A 34 -2.83 8.57 -7.95
N LEU A 35 -2.90 9.86 -7.62
CA LEU A 35 -4.16 10.62 -7.64
C LEU A 35 -4.69 10.80 -9.07
N GLU A 36 -3.84 10.68 -10.08
CA GLU A 36 -4.18 10.85 -11.50
C GLU A 36 -4.53 9.52 -12.20
N VAL A 37 -4.15 8.38 -11.63
CA VAL A 37 -4.37 7.05 -12.22
C VAL A 37 -5.83 6.63 -12.10
N LEU A 38 -6.40 6.70 -10.90
CA LEU A 38 -7.78 6.33 -10.60
C LEU A 38 -8.38 7.21 -9.51
N PRO A 39 -9.72 7.35 -9.44
CA PRO A 39 -10.36 8.12 -8.38
C PRO A 39 -9.92 7.63 -6.99
N PRO A 40 -9.33 8.50 -6.15
CA PRO A 40 -8.93 8.11 -4.82
C PRO A 40 -10.16 7.88 -3.93
N ALA A 41 -10.09 6.86 -3.09
CA ALA A 41 -11.04 6.66 -2.01
C ALA A 41 -10.46 7.13 -0.68
N TYR A 42 -11.30 7.76 0.14
CA TYR A 42 -10.97 8.18 1.49
C TYR A 42 -11.84 7.44 2.49
N ARG A 43 -11.24 6.92 3.56
CA ARG A 43 -11.96 6.26 4.65
C ARG A 43 -11.79 7.02 5.95
N LYS A 44 -12.89 7.22 6.67
CA LYS A 44 -12.89 7.90 7.96
C LYS A 44 -11.94 7.19 8.92
N GLY A 45 -10.99 7.94 9.49
CA GLY A 45 -10.02 7.42 10.46
C GLY A 45 -8.78 6.76 9.85
N ALA A 46 -8.74 6.53 8.52
CA ALA A 46 -7.53 6.12 7.83
C ALA A 46 -6.78 7.36 7.30
N PRO A 47 -5.45 7.43 7.44
CA PRO A 47 -4.68 8.51 6.84
C PRO A 47 -4.54 8.29 5.32
N GLY A 48 -4.42 9.40 4.58
CA GLY A 48 -4.16 9.37 3.15
C GLY A 48 -5.35 8.86 2.32
N PHE A 49 -5.06 8.21 1.21
CA PHE A 49 -6.06 7.71 0.26
C PHE A 49 -5.76 6.28 -0.19
N PHE A 50 -6.77 5.64 -0.78
CA PHE A 50 -6.70 4.31 -1.35
C PHE A 50 -6.92 4.38 -2.85
N ILE A 51 -6.19 3.58 -3.61
CA ILE A 51 -6.48 3.30 -5.01
C ILE A 51 -7.47 2.14 -5.06
N ILE A 52 -8.64 2.38 -5.67
CA ILE A 52 -9.76 1.43 -5.71
C ILE A 52 -9.58 0.27 -6.70
N GLU A 53 -8.48 0.24 -7.44
CA GLU A 53 -8.07 -0.99 -8.15
C GLU A 53 -7.52 -1.99 -7.14
N ALA A 54 -8.18 -3.15 -7.06
CA ALA A 54 -7.69 -4.24 -6.24
C ALA A 54 -6.55 -4.96 -6.98
N ALA A 55 -5.37 -5.04 -6.37
CA ALA A 55 -4.27 -5.88 -6.84
C ALA A 55 -4.65 -7.37 -6.81
N THR A 56 -5.46 -7.76 -5.81
CA THR A 56 -6.13 -9.07 -5.73
C THR A 56 -7.34 -8.98 -4.82
N ASP A 57 -8.55 -9.19 -5.37
CA ASP A 57 -9.85 -9.24 -4.69
C ASP A 57 -10.19 -8.02 -3.80
N ASP A 58 -9.51 -7.89 -2.65
CA ASP A 58 -9.68 -6.87 -1.60
C ASP A 58 -8.36 -6.19 -1.18
N VAL A 59 -7.26 -6.44 -1.90
CA VAL A 59 -5.96 -5.79 -1.63
C VAL A 59 -5.84 -4.52 -2.46
N HIS A 60 -5.69 -3.39 -1.80
CA HIS A 60 -5.60 -2.06 -2.43
C HIS A 60 -4.31 -1.37 -2.03
N ALA A 61 -3.82 -0.48 -2.90
CA ALA A 61 -2.74 0.42 -2.51
C ALA A 61 -3.28 1.55 -1.64
N GLN A 62 -2.61 1.82 -0.52
CA GLN A 62 -2.84 2.99 0.31
C GLN A 62 -1.60 3.89 0.26
N PHE A 63 -1.81 5.19 0.10
CA PHE A 63 -0.77 6.20 0.05
C PHE A 63 -0.99 7.24 1.15
N VAL A 64 0.09 7.64 1.83
CA VAL A 64 0.03 8.53 3.00
C VAL A 64 1.16 9.55 2.93
N ALA A 65 0.81 10.83 2.99
CA ALA A 65 1.75 11.90 3.31
C ALA A 65 1.81 12.12 4.84
N TYR A 66 3.01 12.06 5.43
CA TYR A 66 3.21 12.26 6.86
C TYR A 66 4.56 12.93 7.16
N ARG A 67 4.55 14.04 7.91
CA ARG A 67 5.75 14.80 8.31
C ARG A 67 6.70 15.16 7.15
N GLY A 68 6.12 15.56 6.01
CA GLY A 68 6.90 15.95 4.81
C GLY A 68 7.55 14.78 4.07
N LYS A 69 7.14 13.54 4.37
CA LYS A 69 7.53 12.32 3.65
C LYS A 69 6.29 11.62 3.10
N PHE A 70 6.50 10.75 2.12
CA PHE A 70 5.45 10.03 1.43
C PHE A 70 5.65 8.52 1.55
N TYR A 71 4.52 7.82 1.71
CA TYR A 71 4.49 6.39 1.98
C TYR A 71 3.45 5.71 1.10
N GLY A 72 3.73 4.47 0.74
CA GLY A 72 2.83 3.61 -0.01
C GLY A 72 2.94 2.17 0.44
N GLY A 73 1.87 1.40 0.24
CA GLY A 73 1.86 -0.04 0.47
C GLY A 73 0.51 -0.67 0.18
N TYR A 74 0.50 -1.99 0.01
CA TYR A 74 -0.73 -2.77 -0.14
C TYR A 74 -1.34 -3.13 1.21
N VAL A 75 -2.67 -3.00 1.28
CA VAL A 75 -3.49 -3.24 2.47
C VAL A 75 -4.77 -3.98 2.09
N GLU A 76 -5.34 -4.73 3.02
CA GLU A 76 -6.65 -5.36 2.82
C GLU A 76 -7.75 -4.37 3.19
N LEU A 77 -8.57 -3.95 2.23
CA LEU A 77 -9.59 -2.92 2.46
C LEU A 77 -10.65 -3.37 3.47
N SER A 78 -10.92 -4.67 3.59
CA SER A 78 -11.81 -5.24 4.61
C SER A 78 -11.20 -5.33 6.02
N LYS A 79 -9.88 -5.16 6.18
CA LYS A 79 -9.17 -5.34 7.46
C LYS A 79 -8.37 -4.08 7.84
N PRO A 80 -8.96 -3.15 8.61
CA PRO A 80 -8.33 -1.90 9.01
C PRO A 80 -6.99 -2.04 9.73
N GLU A 81 -6.74 -3.19 10.37
CA GLU A 81 -5.46 -3.50 11.02
C GLU A 81 -4.27 -3.60 10.05
N THR A 82 -4.55 -3.76 8.75
CA THR A 82 -3.52 -3.79 7.70
C THR A 82 -3.19 -2.39 7.17
N TYR A 83 -3.97 -1.37 7.54
CA TYR A 83 -3.79 -0.03 7.00
C TYR A 83 -2.47 0.58 7.45
N LEU A 84 -1.89 1.42 6.60
CA LEU A 84 -0.80 2.29 6.96
C LEU A 84 -1.34 3.33 7.94
N THR A 85 -0.95 3.21 9.22
CA THR A 85 -1.27 4.18 10.27
C THR A 85 -0.06 5.08 10.55
N ARG A 86 -0.30 6.22 11.20
CA ARG A 86 0.81 7.11 11.62
C ARG A 86 1.78 6.38 12.56
N ASP A 87 1.25 5.60 13.51
CA ASP A 87 2.06 4.82 14.45
C ASP A 87 2.89 3.74 13.74
N ALA A 88 2.30 3.05 12.75
CA ALA A 88 3.02 2.08 11.93
C ALA A 88 4.13 2.75 11.10
N ILE A 89 3.89 3.95 10.57
CA ILE A 89 4.89 4.75 9.86
C ILE A 89 6.03 5.18 10.80
N GLU A 90 5.72 5.62 12.02
CA GLU A 90 6.75 6.00 13.00
C GLU A 90 7.60 4.81 13.45
N ALA A 91 6.97 3.65 13.67
CA ALA A 91 7.67 2.42 13.95
C ALA A 91 8.55 1.97 12.76
N PHE A 92 8.02 2.08 11.54
CA PHE A 92 8.75 1.76 10.32
C PHE A 92 9.99 2.64 10.13
N GLU A 93 9.86 3.96 10.32
CA GLU A 93 10.99 4.91 10.21
C GLU A 93 12.08 4.61 11.25
N THR A 94 11.69 4.22 12.46
CA THR A 94 12.61 3.84 13.53
C THR A 94 13.34 2.53 13.22
N ALA A 95 12.61 1.54 12.71
CA ALA A 95 13.15 0.22 12.40
C ALA A 95 13.98 0.19 11.11
N ASN A 96 13.71 1.10 10.17
CA ASN A 96 14.29 1.10 8.82
C ASN A 96 14.85 2.48 8.44
N PRO A 97 15.86 3.01 9.16
CA PRO A 97 16.43 4.33 8.87
C PRO A 97 16.93 4.44 7.43
N GLU A 98 17.52 3.38 6.90
CA GLU A 98 18.12 3.29 5.56
C GLU A 98 17.18 2.71 4.49
N ALA A 99 15.85 2.62 4.75
CA ALA A 99 14.92 2.13 3.75
C ALA A 99 15.00 2.96 2.45
N PRO A 100 15.08 2.32 1.28
CA PRO A 100 15.11 3.04 0.01
C PRO A 100 13.80 3.78 -0.22
N ILE A 101 13.87 4.84 -1.04
CA ILE A 101 12.69 5.58 -1.51
C ILE A 101 12.35 5.05 -2.89
N LEU A 102 11.15 4.51 -3.05
CA LEU A 102 10.69 3.95 -4.32
C LEU A 102 10.17 5.05 -5.25
N THR A 103 10.49 4.95 -6.54
CA THR A 103 9.97 5.81 -7.60
C THR A 103 8.95 5.04 -8.44
N TRP A 104 7.98 5.73 -9.04
CA TRP A 104 6.99 5.11 -9.93
C TRP A 104 7.63 4.52 -11.20
N TYR A 105 8.63 5.24 -11.75
CA TYR A 105 9.48 4.78 -12.83
C TYR A 105 10.91 4.57 -12.28
N PRO A 106 11.32 3.33 -12.00
CA PRO A 106 12.72 3.02 -11.70
C PRO A 106 13.58 3.40 -12.90
N GLU A 107 14.76 3.99 -12.66
CA GLU A 107 15.65 4.48 -13.73
C GLU A 107 16.20 3.35 -14.63
N ASP A 108 16.04 2.08 -14.24
CA ASP A 108 16.41 0.92 -15.04
C ASP A 108 15.26 0.44 -15.95
N ARG A 109 15.05 1.15 -17.05
CA ARG A 109 14.58 0.57 -18.32
C ARG A 109 15.48 1.07 -19.45
N ALA A 110 16.73 0.60 -19.47
CA ALA A 110 17.63 0.65 -20.62
C ALA A 110 17.79 -0.77 -21.19
#